data_AF-R6QZT4-F1
#
_entry.id   AF-R6QZT4-F1
#
_cell.length_a   1.000
_cell.length_b   1.000
_cell.length_c   1.000
_cell.angle_alpha   90.00
_cell.angle_beta   90.00
_cell.angle_gamma   90.00
#
_symmetry.space_group_name_H-M   'P 1'
#
loop_
_entity.id
_entity.type
_entity.pdbx_description
1 polymer ?
#
loop_
_entity_poly.entity_id
_entity_poly.type
_entity_poly.pdbx_seq_one_letter_code
_entity_poly.pdbx_strand_id
1 'polypeptide(L)'
;MDLIIKLGSNTFYSMEEFAKNIYLYHDEALALIKSKKFLKILYNYNEKMYNNIVELLSQPFQNDAFLFKTQYIINPIMSLRYHGYNFENVEELGKKILSFGPQIDIYLKDFLKYKLLSYYFEVVHFDERKPQLYKSIKTLEEEFLTNENKAYFKLGFVLDNQKCILYNGKKFNDVKQFMSYVILPVSITEFAKDFIKSQYVFAWLDYLGYKKEISLFESIVDNVEQKERKNDNLRKI
;
A
#
# COMPACT_ATOMS: atom_id res chain seq x y z
N MET A 1 5.05 -38.47 6.60
CA MET A 1 3.67 -38.14 7.01
C MET A 1 3.09 -37.37 5.85
N ASP A 2 2.06 -37.89 5.19
CA ASP A 2 1.44 -37.19 4.07
C ASP A 2 0.69 -35.97 4.64
N LEU A 3 1.18 -34.79 4.31
CA LEU A 3 0.59 -33.54 4.76
C LEU A 3 -0.69 -33.30 3.94
N ILE A 4 -1.82 -33.22 4.61
CA ILE A 4 -3.12 -32.91 3.98
C ILE A 4 -3.75 -31.75 4.74
N ILE A 5 -3.83 -30.59 4.09
CA ILE A 5 -4.44 -29.38 4.63
C ILE A 5 -5.67 -29.05 3.80
N LYS A 6 -6.82 -28.81 4.45
CA LYS A 6 -8.06 -28.42 3.78
C LYS A 6 -8.39 -26.97 4.09
N LEU A 7 -8.73 -26.20 3.06
CA LEU A 7 -9.17 -24.82 3.14
C LEU A 7 -10.23 -24.60 2.06
N GLY A 8 -11.46 -24.31 2.47
CA GLY A 8 -12.65 -24.37 1.62
C GLY A 8 -12.82 -25.75 0.96
N SER A 9 -13.05 -25.74 -0.35
CA SER A 9 -13.13 -26.95 -1.19
C SER A 9 -11.76 -27.49 -1.61
N ASN A 10 -10.67 -26.79 -1.30
CA ASN A 10 -9.33 -27.14 -1.76
C ASN A 10 -8.59 -28.02 -0.76
N THR A 11 -7.78 -28.92 -1.31
CA THR A 11 -6.88 -29.78 -0.54
C THR A 11 -5.45 -29.52 -1.00
N PHE A 12 -4.58 -29.20 -0.04
CA PHE A 12 -3.17 -28.89 -0.25
C PHE A 12 -2.32 -30.02 0.29
N TYR A 13 -1.30 -30.40 -0.48
CA TYR A 13 -0.40 -31.52 -0.17
C TYR A 13 0.98 -31.06 0.31
N SER A 14 1.22 -29.75 0.34
CA SER A 14 2.44 -29.13 0.85
C SER A 14 2.13 -27.84 1.61
N MET A 15 3.01 -27.46 2.54
CA MET A 15 2.89 -26.20 3.28
C MET A 15 3.04 -24.99 2.36
N GLU A 16 3.89 -25.12 1.35
CA GLU A 16 4.22 -24.09 0.38
C GLU A 16 3.03 -23.76 -0.53
N GLU A 17 2.32 -24.78 -1.00
CA GLU A 17 1.10 -24.62 -1.80
C GLU A 17 -0.04 -24.04 -0.95
N PHE A 18 -0.18 -24.51 0.29
CA PHE A 18 -1.12 -23.92 1.25
C PHE A 18 -0.85 -22.42 1.43
N ALA A 19 0.38 -22.04 1.79
CA ALA A 19 0.79 -20.65 2.02
C ALA A 19 0.55 -19.75 0.80
N LYS A 20 0.78 -20.26 -0.41
CA LYS A 20 0.52 -19.54 -1.66
C LYS A 20 -0.96 -19.19 -1.86
N ASN A 21 -1.90 -19.89 -1.22
CA ASN A 21 -3.33 -19.76 -1.50
C ASN A 21 -4.13 -19.14 -0.35
N ILE A 22 -3.57 -18.97 0.85
CA ILE A 22 -4.33 -18.49 2.02
C ILE A 22 -4.91 -17.07 1.83
N TYR A 23 -4.23 -16.22 1.06
CA TYR A 23 -4.67 -14.86 0.75
C TYR A 23 -5.97 -14.78 -0.08
N LEU A 24 -6.50 -15.92 -0.54
CA LEU A 24 -7.80 -16.01 -1.23
C LEU A 24 -8.95 -16.38 -0.28
N TYR A 25 -8.66 -16.93 0.89
CA TYR A 25 -9.65 -17.51 1.81
C TYR A 25 -9.46 -16.97 3.24
N HIS A 26 -9.52 -15.65 3.41
CA HIS A 26 -9.10 -14.95 4.64
C HIS A 26 -9.67 -15.55 5.92
N ASP A 27 -11.00 -15.58 6.07
CA ASP A 27 -11.65 -16.01 7.31
C ASP A 27 -11.37 -17.47 7.64
N GLU A 28 -11.48 -18.34 6.64
CA GLU A 28 -11.22 -19.77 6.79
C GLU A 28 -9.76 -20.05 7.10
N ALA A 29 -8.84 -19.34 6.45
CA ALA A 29 -7.40 -19.50 6.67
C ALA A 29 -7.00 -19.01 8.05
N LEU A 30 -7.54 -17.86 8.49
CA LEU A 30 -7.35 -17.34 9.84
C LEU A 30 -7.82 -18.34 10.90
N ALA A 31 -9.02 -18.90 10.75
CA ALA A 31 -9.57 -19.88 11.67
C ALA A 31 -8.71 -21.16 11.70
N LEU A 32 -8.27 -21.63 10.54
CA LEU A 32 -7.41 -22.81 10.41
C LEU A 32 -6.05 -22.60 11.07
N ILE A 33 -5.35 -21.51 10.76
CA ILE A 33 -4.00 -21.21 11.27
C ILE A 33 -4.01 -21.06 12.78
N LYS A 34 -5.07 -20.47 13.34
CA LYS A 34 -5.26 -20.32 14.80
C LYS A 34 -5.67 -21.64 15.49
N SER A 35 -6.00 -22.69 14.73
CA SER A 35 -6.47 -23.94 15.31
C SER A 35 -5.33 -24.75 15.95
N LYS A 36 -5.62 -25.37 17.10
CA LYS A 36 -4.68 -26.29 17.77
C LYS A 36 -4.22 -27.43 16.85
N LYS A 37 -5.10 -27.88 15.96
CA LYS A 37 -4.80 -28.95 15.01
C LYS A 37 -3.73 -28.52 14.01
N PHE A 38 -3.89 -27.35 13.39
CA PHE A 38 -2.91 -26.82 12.44
C PHE A 38 -1.58 -26.52 13.12
N LEU A 39 -1.61 -25.88 14.30
CA LEU A 39 -0.41 -25.59 15.06
C LEU A 39 0.38 -26.86 15.43
N LYS A 40 -0.31 -27.95 15.78
CA LYS A 40 0.34 -29.25 16.02
C LYS A 40 0.97 -29.84 14.74
N ILE A 41 0.30 -29.71 13.60
CA ILE A 41 0.85 -30.13 12.30
C ILE A 41 2.12 -29.33 11.99
N LEU A 42 2.07 -28.01 12.19
CA LEU A 42 3.19 -27.12 11.94
C LEU A 42 4.37 -27.40 12.86
N TYR A 43 4.15 -27.65 14.17
CA TYR A 43 5.20 -28.02 15.11
C TYR A 43 5.96 -29.27 14.66
N ASN A 44 5.22 -30.31 14.24
CA ASN A 44 5.81 -31.56 13.76
C ASN A 44 6.52 -31.41 12.40
N TYR A 45 6.10 -30.45 11.58
CA TYR A 45 6.68 -30.19 10.27
C TYR A 45 7.95 -29.32 10.37
N ASN A 46 7.87 -28.21 11.11
CA ASN A 46 8.97 -27.27 11.31
C ASN A 46 8.74 -26.45 12.60
N GLU A 47 9.46 -26.81 13.67
CA GLU A 47 9.36 -26.17 14.98
C GLU A 47 9.70 -24.67 14.94
N LYS A 48 10.66 -24.24 14.11
CA LYS A 48 11.02 -22.82 13.97
C LYS A 48 9.86 -22.02 13.36
N MET A 49 9.22 -22.54 12.32
CA MET A 49 8.04 -21.91 11.72
C MET A 49 6.88 -21.82 12.72
N TYR A 50 6.66 -22.88 13.49
CA TYR A 50 5.67 -22.89 14.58
C TYR A 50 5.95 -21.79 15.60
N ASN A 51 7.17 -21.70 16.12
CA ASN A 51 7.54 -20.71 17.13
C ASN A 51 7.31 -19.28 16.62
N ASN A 52 7.72 -18.99 15.37
CA ASN A 52 7.49 -17.69 14.74
C ASN A 52 6.00 -17.35 14.61
N ILE A 53 5.14 -18.32 14.25
CA ILE A 53 3.69 -18.10 14.12
C ILE A 53 3.02 -17.92 15.49
N VAL A 54 3.44 -18.68 16.51
CA VAL A 54 2.93 -18.52 17.88
C VAL A 54 3.33 -17.16 18.47
N GLU A 55 4.57 -16.73 18.24
CA GLU A 55 5.00 -15.38 18.62
C GLU A 55 4.15 -14.33 17.91
N LEU A 56 3.92 -14.48 16.60
CA LEU A 56 3.09 -13.57 15.81
C LEU A 56 1.64 -13.50 16.33
N LEU A 57 1.07 -14.63 16.80
CA LEU A 57 -0.27 -14.69 17.40
C LEU A 57 -0.40 -13.91 18.70
N SER A 58 0.70 -13.73 19.44
CA SER A 58 0.72 -12.99 20.71
C SER A 58 0.71 -11.47 20.53
N GLN A 59 0.96 -10.99 19.30
CA GLN A 59 1.04 -9.57 18.99
C GLN A 59 -0.34 -9.00 18.61
N PRO A 60 -0.64 -7.72 18.93
CA PRO A 60 -1.94 -7.11 18.66
C PRO A 60 -2.09 -6.68 17.18
N PHE A 61 -1.98 -7.63 16.26
CA PHE A 61 -2.13 -7.37 14.82
C PHE A 61 -3.59 -7.39 14.37
N GLN A 62 -3.86 -6.60 13.34
CA GLN A 62 -5.06 -6.79 12.53
C GLN A 62 -4.93 -8.13 11.78
N ASN A 63 -6.05 -8.84 11.63
CA ASN A 63 -6.09 -10.22 11.16
C ASN A 63 -5.43 -10.41 9.77
N ASP A 64 -5.58 -9.45 8.86
CA ASP A 64 -5.03 -9.57 7.51
C ASP A 64 -3.50 -9.39 7.51
N ALA A 65 -2.99 -8.48 8.34
CA ALA A 65 -1.56 -8.35 8.57
C ALA A 65 -0.96 -9.64 9.18
N PHE A 66 -1.68 -10.28 10.11
CA PHE A 66 -1.28 -11.57 10.66
C PHE A 66 -1.24 -12.67 9.58
N LEU A 67 -2.27 -12.74 8.74
CA LEU A 67 -2.35 -13.73 7.65
C LEU A 67 -1.22 -13.52 6.65
N PHE A 68 -0.97 -12.27 6.25
CA PHE A 68 0.12 -11.88 5.35
C PHE A 68 1.49 -12.27 5.92
N LYS A 69 1.78 -12.01 7.19
CA LYS A 69 3.08 -12.39 7.76
C LYS A 69 3.21 -13.91 7.86
N THR A 70 2.13 -14.60 8.24
CA THR A 70 2.09 -16.06 8.34
C THR A 70 2.44 -16.75 7.02
N GLN A 71 1.88 -16.29 5.89
CA GLN A 71 2.19 -16.91 4.59
C GLN A 71 3.68 -16.86 4.24
N TYR A 72 4.41 -15.78 4.59
CA TYR A 72 5.86 -15.70 4.29
C TYR A 72 6.73 -16.37 5.34
N ILE A 73 6.24 -16.58 6.57
CA ILE A 73 6.90 -17.50 7.52
C ILE A 73 6.89 -18.92 6.95
N ILE A 74 5.75 -19.35 6.38
CA ILE A 74 5.60 -20.70 5.83
C ILE A 74 6.31 -20.83 4.48
N ASN A 75 6.19 -19.83 3.60
CA ASN A 75 6.78 -19.83 2.27
C ASN A 75 7.43 -18.48 1.93
N PRO A 76 8.71 -18.28 2.30
CA PRO A 76 9.39 -16.99 2.12
C PRO A 76 9.73 -16.67 0.65
N ILE A 77 9.78 -17.66 -0.25
CA ILE A 77 10.28 -17.48 -1.64
C ILE A 77 9.12 -17.38 -2.65
N MET A 78 7.97 -16.87 -2.23
CA MET A 78 6.81 -16.70 -3.13
C MET A 78 6.62 -15.25 -3.56
N SER A 79 5.83 -15.07 -4.62
CA SER A 79 5.40 -13.76 -5.12
C SER A 79 4.61 -12.97 -4.06
N LEU A 80 4.55 -11.65 -4.23
CA LEU A 80 3.89 -10.77 -3.28
C LEU A 80 2.36 -10.92 -3.37
N ARG A 81 1.72 -11.50 -2.35
CA ARG A 81 0.28 -11.81 -2.32
C ARG A 81 -0.43 -11.17 -1.14
N TYR A 82 -1.58 -10.53 -1.36
CA TYR A 82 -2.39 -9.88 -0.31
C TYR A 82 -3.82 -9.56 -0.82
N HIS A 83 -4.88 -9.88 -0.06
CA HIS A 83 -6.28 -9.57 -0.42
C HIS A 83 -6.67 -9.83 -1.88
N GLY A 84 -6.51 -11.07 -2.36
CA GLY A 84 -6.82 -11.41 -3.75
C GLY A 84 -5.84 -10.86 -4.80
N TYR A 85 -4.88 -10.03 -4.42
CA TYR A 85 -3.80 -9.60 -5.30
C TYR A 85 -2.62 -10.58 -5.29
N ASN A 86 -2.06 -10.83 -6.47
CA ASN A 86 -0.79 -11.51 -6.69
C ASN A 86 0.09 -10.64 -7.60
N PHE A 87 1.27 -10.28 -7.12
CA PHE A 87 2.26 -9.48 -7.85
C PHE A 87 3.54 -10.29 -8.01
N GLU A 88 3.96 -10.53 -9.25
CA GLU A 88 5.18 -11.28 -9.56
C GLU A 88 6.44 -10.49 -9.19
N ASN A 89 6.32 -9.17 -9.11
CA ASN A 89 7.38 -8.25 -8.69
C ASN A 89 6.80 -7.00 -8.04
N VAL A 90 7.67 -6.17 -7.45
CA VAL A 90 7.25 -4.97 -6.72
C VAL A 90 6.82 -3.84 -7.66
N GLU A 91 7.34 -3.84 -8.89
CA GLU A 91 6.95 -2.90 -9.93
C GLU A 91 5.46 -3.07 -10.30
N GLU A 92 4.94 -4.30 -10.34
CA GLU A 92 3.50 -4.59 -10.55
C GLU A 92 2.61 -4.03 -9.44
N LEU A 93 3.04 -4.10 -8.17
CA LEU A 93 2.36 -3.43 -7.07
C LEU A 93 2.30 -1.91 -7.32
N GLY A 94 3.41 -1.32 -7.74
CA GLY A 94 3.50 0.10 -8.08
C GLY A 94 2.49 0.51 -9.15
N LYS A 95 2.45 -0.22 -10.27
CA LYS A 95 1.46 -0.02 -11.36
C LYS A 95 0.04 -0.14 -10.84
N LYS A 96 -0.23 -1.13 -10.00
CA LYS A 96 -1.57 -1.38 -9.48
C LYS A 96 -2.04 -0.23 -8.59
N ILE A 97 -1.18 0.27 -7.69
CA ILE A 97 -1.46 1.48 -6.88
C ILE A 97 -1.80 2.67 -7.79
N LEU A 98 -0.97 2.95 -8.80
CA LEU A 98 -1.17 4.09 -9.69
C LEU A 98 -2.41 3.95 -10.57
N SER A 99 -2.87 2.73 -10.87
CA SER A 99 -4.08 2.48 -11.66
C SER A 99 -5.37 2.93 -10.96
N PHE A 100 -5.36 3.09 -9.63
CA PHE A 100 -6.50 3.60 -8.88
C PHE A 100 -6.54 5.13 -8.82
N GLY A 101 -5.43 5.82 -9.13
CA GLY A 101 -5.34 7.27 -9.03
C GLY A 101 -6.47 8.02 -9.78
N PRO A 102 -7.12 9.02 -9.19
CA PRO A 102 -6.83 9.65 -7.88
C PRO A 102 -7.49 8.95 -6.68
N GLN A 103 -8.19 7.84 -6.88
CA GLN A 103 -8.78 7.03 -5.82
C GLN A 103 -7.76 6.05 -5.23
N ILE A 104 -8.14 5.47 -4.10
CA ILE A 104 -7.26 4.63 -3.30
C ILE A 104 -7.93 3.28 -3.12
N ASP A 105 -7.16 2.22 -3.31
CA ASP A 105 -7.52 0.88 -2.86
C ASP A 105 -7.21 0.72 -1.36
N ILE A 106 -8.24 0.38 -0.58
CA ILE A 106 -8.15 0.27 0.88
C ILE A 106 -7.18 -0.82 1.34
N TYR A 107 -7.02 -1.91 0.58
CA TYR A 107 -6.14 -3.01 0.93
C TYR A 107 -4.70 -2.68 0.55
N LEU A 108 -4.47 -2.05 -0.60
CA LEU A 108 -3.10 -1.70 -0.99
C LEU A 108 -2.46 -0.66 -0.04
N LYS A 109 -3.25 0.13 0.69
CA LYS A 109 -2.76 1.01 1.76
C LYS A 109 -2.10 0.24 2.91
N ASP A 110 -2.55 -0.98 3.17
CA ASP A 110 -2.09 -1.77 4.31
C ASP A 110 -0.61 -2.13 4.21
N PHE A 111 -0.04 -2.11 2.99
CA PHE A 111 1.39 -2.26 2.77
C PHE A 111 2.25 -1.25 3.54
N LEU A 112 1.78 -0.01 3.68
CA LEU A 112 2.44 1.02 4.50
C LEU A 112 1.92 0.99 5.94
N LYS A 113 0.59 0.97 6.11
CA LYS A 113 -0.06 1.07 7.43
C LYS A 113 0.42 0.00 8.41
N TYR A 114 0.54 -1.24 7.95
CA TYR A 114 0.98 -2.37 8.77
C TYR A 114 2.42 -2.81 8.48
N LYS A 115 3.17 -1.99 7.72
CA LYS A 115 4.58 -2.26 7.36
C LYS A 115 4.75 -3.62 6.68
N LEU A 116 3.78 -4.03 5.87
CA LEU A 116 3.79 -5.35 5.22
C LEU A 116 4.86 -5.43 4.13
N LEU A 117 5.11 -4.31 3.43
CA LEU A 117 6.09 -4.30 2.36
C LEU A 117 7.53 -4.35 2.88
N SER A 118 7.86 -3.63 3.96
CA SER A 118 9.18 -3.74 4.58
C SER A 118 9.41 -5.14 5.15
N TYR A 119 8.40 -5.72 5.81
CA TYR A 119 8.46 -7.11 6.26
C TYR A 119 8.73 -8.08 5.10
N TYR A 120 8.00 -7.94 4.00
CA TYR A 120 8.24 -8.76 2.81
C TYR A 120 9.68 -8.58 2.30
N PHE A 121 10.19 -7.35 2.24
CA PHE A 121 11.54 -7.06 1.77
C PHE A 121 12.61 -7.72 2.65
N GLU A 122 12.44 -7.69 3.97
CA GLU A 122 13.34 -8.35 4.92
C GLU A 122 13.32 -9.87 4.72
N VAL A 123 12.14 -10.47 4.56
CA VAL A 123 12.01 -11.94 4.35
C VAL A 123 12.67 -12.38 3.05
N VAL A 124 12.55 -11.59 1.97
CA VAL A 124 13.16 -11.93 0.67
C VAL A 124 14.55 -11.34 0.49
N HIS A 125 15.19 -10.76 1.51
CA HIS A 125 16.51 -10.11 1.42
C HIS A 125 16.59 -9.01 0.33
N PHE A 126 15.52 -8.24 0.15
CA PHE A 126 15.51 -7.05 -0.72
C PHE A 126 16.12 -5.83 -0.04
N ASP A 127 16.12 -5.78 1.28
CA ASP A 127 16.86 -4.80 2.08
C ASP A 127 18.38 -4.84 1.78
N GLU A 128 18.94 -6.04 1.62
CA GLU A 128 20.35 -6.22 1.23
C GLU A 128 20.58 -5.97 -0.27
N ARG A 129 19.68 -6.46 -1.14
CA ARG A 129 19.83 -6.40 -2.60
C ARG A 129 19.48 -5.03 -3.21
N LYS A 130 18.54 -4.31 -2.61
CA LYS A 130 18.02 -3.00 -3.04
C LYS A 130 17.90 -2.03 -1.84
N PRO A 131 19.01 -1.71 -1.15
CA PRO A 131 19.00 -0.95 0.12
C PRO A 131 18.40 0.45 -0.01
N GLN A 132 18.61 1.12 -1.16
CA GLN A 132 18.01 2.43 -1.40
C GLN A 132 16.49 2.36 -1.53
N LEU A 133 15.97 1.34 -2.20
CA LEU A 133 14.53 1.13 -2.32
C LEU A 133 13.93 0.84 -0.94
N TYR A 134 14.54 -0.07 -0.17
CA TYR A 134 14.11 -0.38 1.20
C TYR A 134 14.09 0.88 2.08
N LYS A 135 15.15 1.70 2.03
CA LYS A 135 15.18 2.99 2.74
C LYS A 135 14.03 3.92 2.32
N SER A 136 13.73 4.00 1.02
CA SER A 136 12.57 4.76 0.54
C SER A 136 11.25 4.22 1.09
N ILE A 137 11.07 2.89 1.18
CA ILE A 137 9.89 2.28 1.80
C ILE A 137 9.77 2.71 3.26
N LYS A 138 10.86 2.64 4.05
CA LYS A 138 10.84 3.07 5.46
C LYS A 138 10.45 4.54 5.62
N THR A 139 10.98 5.43 4.79
CA THR A 139 10.58 6.85 4.81
C THR A 139 9.11 7.04 4.44
N LEU A 140 8.57 6.25 3.51
CA LEU A 140 7.14 6.30 3.17
C LEU A 140 6.25 5.77 4.29
N GLU A 141 6.69 4.76 5.05
CA GLU A 141 5.98 4.29 6.26
C GLU A 141 5.88 5.39 7.33
N GLU A 142 6.93 6.21 7.47
CA GLU A 142 6.92 7.37 8.37
C GLU A 142 6.01 8.48 7.84
N GLU A 143 6.09 8.80 6.54
CA GLU A 143 5.25 9.82 5.89
C GLU A 143 3.76 9.46 5.98
N PHE A 144 3.43 8.16 5.91
CA PHE A 144 2.07 7.65 6.04
C PHE A 144 1.38 8.11 7.33
N LEU A 145 2.13 8.25 8.44
CA LEU A 145 1.58 8.70 9.72
C LEU A 145 1.08 10.16 9.70
N THR A 146 1.58 10.96 8.75
CA THR A 146 1.25 12.38 8.62
C THR A 146 0.35 12.67 7.42
N ASN A 147 0.52 11.90 6.33
CA ASN A 147 -0.25 12.05 5.10
C ASN A 147 -0.37 10.69 4.40
N GLU A 148 -1.36 9.90 4.81
CA GLU A 148 -1.61 8.55 4.31
C GLU A 148 -1.74 8.49 2.79
N ASN A 149 -2.53 9.39 2.20
CA ASN A 149 -2.83 9.38 0.78
C ASN A 149 -1.61 9.72 -0.06
N LYS A 150 -0.83 10.72 0.36
CA LYS A 150 0.40 11.11 -0.33
C LYS A 150 1.44 10.00 -0.29
N ALA A 151 1.65 9.39 0.88
CA ALA A 151 2.58 8.27 1.04
C ALA A 151 2.16 7.06 0.18
N TYR A 152 0.86 6.74 0.16
CA TYR A 152 0.30 5.67 -0.67
C TYR A 152 0.60 5.87 -2.17
N PHE A 153 0.36 7.06 -2.72
CA PHE A 153 0.63 7.29 -4.14
C PHE A 153 2.13 7.40 -4.44
N LYS A 154 2.93 8.00 -3.54
CA LYS A 154 4.39 8.04 -3.68
C LYS A 154 4.99 6.64 -3.70
N LEU A 155 4.44 5.70 -2.92
CA LEU A 155 4.81 4.29 -3.01
C LEU A 155 4.63 3.76 -4.43
N GLY A 156 3.47 4.03 -5.05
CA GLY A 156 3.21 3.66 -6.44
C GLY A 156 4.29 4.15 -7.41
N PHE A 157 4.62 5.45 -7.34
CA PHE A 157 5.64 6.06 -8.20
C PHE A 157 7.06 5.55 -7.92
N VAL A 158 7.42 5.30 -6.65
CA VAL A 158 8.73 4.76 -6.26
C VAL A 158 8.90 3.33 -6.76
N LEU A 159 7.86 2.50 -6.66
CA LEU A 159 7.92 1.10 -7.08
C LEU A 159 7.90 0.92 -8.60
N ASP A 160 7.05 1.67 -9.31
CA ASP A 160 6.95 1.57 -10.77
C ASP A 160 7.96 2.47 -11.51
N ASN A 161 8.64 3.36 -10.80
CA ASN A 161 9.54 4.37 -11.36
C ASN A 161 8.86 5.25 -12.46
N GLN A 162 7.55 5.47 -12.31
CA GLN A 162 6.73 6.16 -13.30
C GLN A 162 6.82 7.69 -13.12
N LYS A 163 7.28 8.40 -14.16
CA LYS A 163 7.38 9.88 -14.15
C LYS A 163 6.15 10.60 -14.69
N CYS A 164 5.14 9.86 -15.14
CA CYS A 164 3.91 10.39 -15.73
C CYS A 164 2.71 10.10 -14.83
N ILE A 165 1.61 10.84 -15.02
CA ILE A 165 0.37 10.67 -14.26
C ILE A 165 -0.80 10.43 -15.22
N LEU A 166 -1.79 9.63 -14.81
CA LEU A 166 -3.08 9.51 -15.50
C LEU A 166 -4.11 10.28 -14.68
N TYR A 167 -4.63 11.37 -15.22
CA TYR A 167 -5.57 12.22 -14.49
C TYR A 167 -6.77 12.54 -15.39
N ASN A 168 -7.99 12.28 -14.90
CA ASN A 168 -9.24 12.40 -15.66
C ASN A 168 -9.18 11.72 -17.05
N GLY A 169 -8.63 10.51 -17.10
CA GLY A 169 -8.51 9.71 -18.33
C GLY A 169 -7.43 10.19 -19.32
N LYS A 170 -6.67 11.25 -18.98
CA LYS A 170 -5.58 11.76 -19.82
C LYS A 170 -4.23 11.50 -19.18
N LYS A 171 -3.28 11.03 -19.98
CA LYS A 171 -1.90 10.79 -19.56
C LYS A 171 -1.09 12.07 -19.74
N PHE A 172 -0.38 12.48 -18.69
CA PHE A 172 0.51 13.64 -18.70
C PHE A 172 1.94 13.18 -18.38
N ASN A 173 2.85 13.44 -19.32
CA ASN A 173 4.27 13.08 -19.17
C ASN A 173 5.12 14.21 -18.59
N ASP A 174 4.57 15.41 -18.53
CA ASP A 174 5.25 16.63 -18.14
C ASP A 174 4.32 17.51 -17.29
N VAL A 175 4.90 18.19 -16.30
CA VAL A 175 4.17 19.04 -15.36
C VAL A 175 3.58 20.26 -16.07
N LYS A 176 4.26 20.87 -17.05
CA LYS A 176 3.71 22.03 -17.77
C LYS A 176 2.48 21.67 -18.59
N GLN A 177 2.49 20.50 -19.23
CA GLN A 177 1.32 19.98 -19.94
C GLN A 177 0.14 19.77 -18.99
N PHE A 178 0.40 19.18 -17.83
CA PHE A 178 -0.62 18.99 -16.79
C PHE A 178 -1.16 20.33 -16.27
N MET A 179 -0.29 21.27 -15.91
CA MET A 179 -0.71 22.58 -15.41
C MET A 179 -1.53 23.36 -16.44
N SER A 180 -1.15 23.31 -17.72
CA SER A 180 -1.92 23.93 -18.80
C SER A 180 -3.32 23.32 -18.90
N TYR A 181 -3.46 22.01 -18.71
CA TYR A 181 -4.75 21.34 -18.69
C TYR A 181 -5.64 21.76 -17.51
N VAL A 182 -5.05 22.00 -16.34
CA VAL A 182 -5.77 22.35 -15.10
C VAL A 182 -6.15 23.83 -15.04
N ILE A 183 -5.41 24.72 -15.71
CA ILE A 183 -5.66 26.17 -15.71
C ILE A 183 -6.76 26.58 -16.71
N LEU A 184 -6.97 25.81 -17.77
CA LEU A 184 -7.95 26.15 -18.83
C LEU A 184 -9.42 26.12 -18.38
N PRO A 185 -9.88 25.23 -17.48
CA PRO A 185 -11.26 25.23 -16.99
C PRO A 185 -11.51 26.33 -15.95
N VAL A 186 -12.74 26.86 -15.91
CA VAL A 186 -13.16 27.99 -15.06
C VAL A 186 -13.10 27.68 -13.55
N SER A 187 -13.09 26.40 -13.15
CA SER A 187 -13.17 25.99 -11.73
C SER A 187 -11.83 25.51 -11.15
N ILE A 188 -10.84 26.41 -11.10
CA ILE A 188 -9.51 26.14 -10.48
C ILE A 188 -9.66 25.68 -9.02
N THR A 189 -10.66 26.20 -8.30
CA THR A 189 -10.94 25.86 -6.90
C THR A 189 -11.37 24.40 -6.73
N GLU A 190 -12.08 23.81 -7.70
CA GLU A 190 -12.45 22.39 -7.66
C GLU A 190 -11.22 21.48 -7.80
N PHE A 191 -10.32 21.81 -8.74
CA PHE A 191 -9.05 21.09 -8.86
C PHE A 191 -8.20 21.20 -7.61
N ALA A 192 -8.14 22.39 -7.00
CA ALA A 192 -7.41 22.59 -5.76
C ALA A 192 -7.94 21.71 -4.61
N LYS A 193 -9.27 21.64 -4.45
CA LYS A 193 -9.91 20.76 -3.46
C LYS A 193 -9.64 19.29 -3.76
N ASP A 194 -9.70 18.87 -5.03
CA ASP A 194 -9.38 17.49 -5.42
C ASP A 194 -7.92 17.13 -5.13
N PHE A 195 -6.97 18.03 -5.41
CA PHE A 195 -5.54 17.78 -5.17
C PHE A 195 -5.25 17.64 -3.69
N ILE A 196 -5.83 18.51 -2.86
CA ILE A 196 -5.70 18.45 -1.39
C ILE A 196 -6.34 17.19 -0.83
N LYS A 197 -7.52 16.79 -1.32
CA LYS A 197 -8.22 15.62 -0.81
C LYS A 197 -7.55 14.31 -1.24
N SER A 198 -7.26 14.17 -2.53
CA SER A 198 -6.69 12.93 -3.09
C SER A 198 -5.20 12.79 -2.80
N GLN A 199 -4.44 13.90 -2.73
CA GLN A 199 -2.99 13.93 -2.62
C GLN A 199 -2.23 13.25 -3.78
N TYR A 200 -2.94 12.78 -4.82
CA TYR A 200 -2.35 12.03 -5.94
C TYR A 200 -1.39 12.90 -6.76
N VAL A 201 -1.82 14.11 -7.11
CA VAL A 201 -1.00 15.07 -7.87
C VAL A 201 0.20 15.54 -7.05
N PHE A 202 0.01 15.82 -5.75
CA PHE A 202 1.12 16.20 -4.88
C PHE A 202 2.12 15.07 -4.66
N ALA A 203 1.68 13.82 -4.59
CA ALA A 203 2.56 12.66 -4.57
C ALA A 203 3.42 12.58 -5.82
N TRP A 204 2.83 12.78 -7.00
CA TRP A 204 3.55 12.81 -8.28
C TRP A 204 4.57 13.95 -8.35
N LEU A 205 4.14 15.17 -8.01
CA LEU A 205 5.01 16.35 -8.02
C LEU A 205 6.17 16.21 -7.03
N ASP A 206 5.92 15.67 -5.83
CA ASP A 206 6.96 15.44 -4.82
C ASP A 206 7.96 14.38 -5.30
N TYR A 207 7.47 13.28 -5.88
CA TYR A 207 8.31 12.26 -6.51
C TYR A 207 9.22 12.84 -7.61
N LEU A 208 8.73 13.82 -8.38
CA LEU A 208 9.51 14.52 -9.40
C LEU A 208 10.42 15.64 -8.83
N GLY A 209 10.33 15.96 -7.53
CA GLY A 209 11.18 16.95 -6.86
C GLY A 209 10.61 18.37 -6.75
N TYR A 210 9.32 18.58 -7.06
CA TYR A 210 8.65 19.89 -7.04
C TYR A 210 8.09 20.27 -5.66
N LYS A 211 8.86 20.03 -4.58
CA LYS A 211 8.40 20.28 -3.20
C LYS A 211 8.07 21.75 -2.93
N LYS A 212 8.84 22.69 -3.50
CA LYS A 212 8.65 24.13 -3.29
C LYS A 212 7.34 24.61 -3.90
N GLU A 213 7.03 24.11 -5.09
CA GLU A 213 5.83 24.42 -5.85
C GLU A 213 4.57 23.88 -5.16
N ILE A 214 4.65 22.69 -4.57
CA ILE A 214 3.57 22.13 -3.74
C ILE A 214 3.28 23.06 -2.56
N SER A 215 4.31 23.44 -1.79
CA SER A 215 4.12 24.32 -0.62
C SER A 215 3.56 25.69 -1.00
N LEU A 216 3.97 26.24 -2.15
CA LEU A 216 3.40 27.49 -2.67
C LEU A 216 1.91 27.30 -3.02
N PHE A 217 1.56 26.19 -3.67
CA PHE A 217 0.19 25.88 -4.03
C PHE A 217 -0.71 25.75 -2.79
N GLU A 218 -0.31 24.95 -1.80
CA GLU A 218 -1.05 24.75 -0.56
C GLU A 218 -1.29 26.08 0.18
N SER A 219 -0.25 26.92 0.27
CA SER A 219 -0.36 28.25 0.88
C SER A 219 -1.34 29.17 0.14
N ILE A 220 -1.38 29.12 -1.20
CA ILE A 220 -2.33 29.91 -1.97
C ILE A 220 -3.76 29.45 -1.70
N VAL A 221 -4.01 28.14 -1.67
CA VAL A 221 -5.35 27.59 -1.42
C VAL A 221 -5.84 27.97 -0.02
N ASP A 222 -5.00 27.83 1.00
CA ASP A 222 -5.35 28.22 2.37
C ASP A 222 -5.71 29.70 2.48
N ASN A 223 -4.95 30.58 1.80
CA ASN A 223 -5.22 32.01 1.76
C ASN A 223 -6.55 32.36 1.07
N VAL A 224 -6.90 31.65 0.00
CA VAL A 224 -8.18 31.82 -0.72
C VAL A 224 -9.34 31.37 0.18
N GLU A 225 -9.25 30.19 0.80
CA GLU A 225 -10.30 29.69 1.70
C GLU A 225 -10.53 30.62 2.90
N GLN A 226 -9.46 31.14 3.50
CA GLN A 226 -9.58 32.08 4.62
C GLN A 226 -10.27 33.39 4.21
N LYS A 227 -10.01 33.89 3.01
CA LYS A 227 -10.67 35.09 2.47
C LYS A 227 -12.16 34.84 2.18
N GLU A 228 -12.49 33.69 1.59
CA GLU A 228 -13.89 33.30 1.34
C GLU A 228 -14.69 33.18 2.65
N ARG A 229 -14.15 32.50 3.67
CA ARG A 229 -14.79 32.36 4.99
C ARG A 229 -15.02 33.72 5.68
N LYS A 230 -14.05 34.65 5.58
CA LYS A 230 -14.21 36.01 6.12
C LYS A 230 -15.33 36.77 5.40
N ASN A 231 -15.40 36.67 4.08
CA ASN A 231 -16.43 37.34 3.29
C ASN A 231 -17.83 36.77 3.54
N ASP A 232 -17.97 35.47 3.73
CA ASP A 232 -19.27 34.85 4.05
C ASP A 232 -19.77 35.22 5.46
N ASN A 233 -18.86 35.38 6.43
CA ASN A 233 -19.23 35.86 7.76
C ASN A 233 -19.67 37.33 7.75
N LEU A 234 -19.08 38.16 6.88
CA LEU A 234 -19.49 39.56 6.70
C LEU A 234 -20.84 39.71 5.98
N ARG A 235 -21.25 38.72 5.17
CA ARG A 235 -22.55 38.70 4.48
C ARG A 235 -23.72 38.19 5.34
N LYS A 236 -23.41 37.60 6.50
CA LYS A 236 -24.39 37.06 7.47
C LYS A 236 -24.67 38.00 8.65
N ILE A 237 -24.07 39.20 8.65
CA ILE A 237 -24.33 40.31 9.58
C ILE A 237 -25.16 41.35 8.83
#